data_AF-A0A524PK69-F1
#
_entry.id   AF-A0A524PK69-F1
#
_cell.length_a   1.000
_cell.length_b   1.000
_cell.length_c   1.000
_cell.angle_alpha   90.00
_cell.angle_beta   90.00
_cell.angle_gamma   90.00
#
_symmetry.space_group_name_H-M   'P 1'
#
loop_
_entity.id
_entity.type
_entity.pdbx_description
1 polymer ?
#
loop_
_entity_poly.entity_id
_entity_poly.type
_entity_poly.pdbx_seq_one_letter_code
_entity_poly.pdbx_strand_id
1 'polypeptide(L)'
;MEAATVLQSLISGLTLGCIYAALGLGLFVVYGVTRVLNLAQGEFVMLGGMLTVSFCAMGVPLAGAIVLAVVVTVISGAALYVLVIRPARNASGATLAFLTVGFAYAIEGITLLVWGWEYRSLTNFLGSSSIHLWGATIFGQAPWVVGMTVLMVVGLFFFFGRTMVGKA
;
A
#
# COMPACT_ATOMS: atom_id res chain seq x y z
N MET A 1 -34.35 2.91 -4.14
CA MET A 1 -33.08 2.73 -3.41
C MET A 1 -33.23 3.41 -2.08
N GLU A 2 -33.02 2.70 -0.98
CA GLU A 2 -33.04 3.30 0.37
C GLU A 2 -31.84 4.25 0.51
N ALA A 3 -32.04 5.43 1.11
CA ALA A 3 -31.00 6.45 1.26
C ALA A 3 -29.74 5.91 1.99
N ALA A 4 -29.93 4.94 2.89
CA ALA A 4 -28.86 4.22 3.58
C ALA A 4 -27.94 3.44 2.64
N THR A 5 -28.49 2.76 1.61
CA THR A 5 -27.69 1.98 0.64
C THR A 5 -26.83 2.88 -0.24
N VAL A 6 -27.36 4.06 -0.61
CA VAL A 6 -26.62 5.05 -1.39
C VAL A 6 -25.46 5.61 -0.55
N LEU A 7 -25.72 6.00 0.70
CA LEU A 7 -24.69 6.50 1.61
C LEU A 7 -23.60 5.45 1.86
N GLN A 8 -23.97 4.19 2.09
CA GLN A 8 -23.01 3.10 2.27
C GLN A 8 -22.14 2.88 1.02
N SER A 9 -22.74 2.92 -0.17
CA SER A 9 -22.02 2.79 -1.43
C SER A 9 -21.03 3.93 -1.65
N LEU A 10 -21.42 5.16 -1.32
CA LEU A 10 -20.54 6.33 -1.40
C LEU A 10 -19.34 6.22 -0.45
N ILE A 11 -19.56 5.79 0.79
CA ILE A 11 -18.48 5.65 1.78
C ILE A 11 -17.52 4.51 1.39
N SER A 12 -18.07 3.39 0.93
CA SER A 12 -17.27 2.24 0.47
C SER A 12 -16.47 2.61 -0.78
N GLY A 13 -17.10 3.31 -1.73
CA GLY A 13 -16.45 3.83 -2.93
C GLY A 13 -15.36 4.84 -2.62
N LEU A 14 -15.58 5.75 -1.67
CA LEU A 14 -14.57 6.70 -1.19
C LEU A 14 -13.38 5.97 -0.57
N THR A 15 -13.63 4.98 0.27
CA THR A 15 -12.59 4.18 0.94
C THR A 15 -11.72 3.45 -0.10
N LEU A 16 -12.35 2.79 -1.07
CA LEU A 16 -11.63 2.15 -2.19
C LEU A 16 -10.86 3.17 -3.04
N GLY A 17 -11.47 4.31 -3.33
CA GLY A 17 -10.81 5.41 -4.03
C GLY A 17 -9.57 5.91 -3.30
N CYS A 18 -9.61 6.01 -1.96
CA CYS A 18 -8.46 6.38 -1.14
C CYS A 18 -7.33 5.33 -1.18
N ILE A 19 -7.66 4.04 -1.23
CA ILE A 19 -6.67 2.96 -1.40
C ILE A 19 -5.99 3.08 -2.76
N TYR A 20 -6.77 3.23 -3.84
CA TYR A 20 -6.20 3.40 -5.18
C TYR A 20 -5.41 4.70 -5.34
N ALA A 21 -5.84 5.78 -4.68
CA ALA A 21 -5.09 7.03 -4.64
C ALA A 21 -3.74 6.85 -3.93
N ALA A 22 -3.70 6.17 -2.78
CA ALA A 22 -2.45 5.89 -2.07
C ALA A 22 -1.50 5.01 -2.91
N LEU A 23 -2.03 3.97 -3.57
CA LEU A 23 -1.28 3.13 -4.50
C LEU A 23 -0.69 3.95 -5.65
N GLY A 24 -1.52 4.78 -6.28
CA GLY A 24 -1.14 5.65 -7.39
C GLY A 24 -0.11 6.69 -6.98
N LEU A 25 -0.20 7.28 -5.78
CA LEU A 25 0.79 8.20 -5.25
C LEU A 25 2.16 7.53 -5.09
N GLY A 26 2.21 6.31 -4.56
CA GLY A 26 3.46 5.56 -4.45
C GLY A 26 4.12 5.34 -5.82
N LEU A 27 3.34 4.89 -6.80
CA LEU A 27 3.80 4.74 -8.18
C LEU A 27 4.28 6.07 -8.77
N PHE A 28 3.53 7.16 -8.58
CA PHE A 28 3.86 8.48 -9.10
C PHE A 28 5.17 9.02 -8.51
N VAL A 29 5.38 8.88 -7.20
CA VAL A 29 6.61 9.32 -6.53
C VAL A 29 7.82 8.54 -7.06
N VAL A 30 7.71 7.21 -7.15
CA VAL A 30 8.81 6.38 -7.66
C VAL A 30 9.12 6.72 -9.13
N TYR A 31 8.08 6.82 -9.97
CA TYR A 31 8.25 7.17 -11.37
C TYR A 31 8.82 8.59 -11.56
N GLY A 32 8.40 9.54 -10.73
CA GLY A 32 8.87 10.93 -10.79
C GLY A 32 10.37 11.06 -10.63
N VAL A 33 10.98 10.25 -9.76
CA VAL A 33 12.42 10.27 -9.49
C VAL A 33 13.19 9.31 -10.40
N THR A 34 12.69 8.09 -10.61
CA THR A 34 13.44 7.05 -11.32
C THR A 34 13.20 7.02 -12.83
N ARG A 35 12.10 7.61 -13.31
CA ARG A 35 11.57 7.42 -14.67
C ARG A 35 11.33 5.95 -15.06
N VAL A 36 11.21 5.08 -14.06
CA VAL A 36 10.91 3.66 -14.23
C VAL A 36 9.50 3.40 -13.74
N LEU A 37 8.66 2.81 -14.59
CA LEU A 37 7.33 2.37 -14.20
C LEU A 37 7.46 1.10 -13.36
N ASN A 38 7.38 1.26 -12.03
CA ASN A 38 7.48 0.14 -11.10
C ASN A 38 6.15 -0.61 -11.01
N LEU A 39 6.05 -1.75 -11.68
CA LEU A 39 4.83 -2.56 -11.70
C LEU A 39 4.70 -3.49 -10.49
N ALA A 40 5.71 -3.56 -9.61
CA ALA A 40 5.67 -4.35 -8.37
C ALA A 40 4.90 -3.65 -7.22
N GLN A 41 4.28 -2.49 -7.47
CA GLN A 41 3.64 -1.70 -6.42
C GLN A 41 2.54 -2.45 -5.66
N GLY A 42 1.77 -3.29 -6.36
CA GLY A 42 0.75 -4.14 -5.74
C GLY A 42 1.34 -5.13 -4.75
N GLU A 43 2.48 -5.74 -5.10
CA GLU A 43 3.16 -6.72 -4.26
C GLU A 43 3.67 -6.12 -2.95
N PHE A 44 4.12 -4.86 -2.96
CA PHE A 44 4.52 -4.19 -1.72
C PHE A 44 3.35 -3.95 -0.77
N VAL A 45 2.16 -3.68 -1.31
CA VAL A 45 0.95 -3.53 -0.51
C VAL A 45 0.47 -4.87 0.03
N MET A 46 0.50 -5.91 -0.79
CA MET A 46 0.23 -7.29 -0.35
C MET A 46 1.20 -7.69 0.78
N LEU A 47 2.50 -7.52 0.59
CA LEU A 47 3.52 -7.83 1.59
C LEU A 47 3.27 -7.08 2.90
N GLY A 48 2.97 -5.78 2.83
CA GLY A 48 2.66 -4.99 4.03
C GLY A 48 1.49 -5.59 4.84
N GLY A 49 0.41 -5.98 4.16
CA GLY A 49 -0.72 -6.65 4.80
C GLY A 49 -0.36 -8.01 5.40
N MET A 50 0.26 -8.89 4.60
CA MET A 50 0.61 -10.25 4.99
C MET A 50 1.61 -10.30 6.14
N LEU A 51 2.61 -9.42 6.13
CA LEU A 51 3.57 -9.28 7.22
C LEU A 51 2.91 -8.77 8.49
N THR A 52 2.00 -7.80 8.38
CA THR A 52 1.24 -7.30 9.54
C THR A 52 0.42 -8.42 10.18
N VAL A 53 -0.30 -9.23 9.38
CA VAL A 53 -1.01 -10.42 9.88
C VAL A 53 -0.07 -11.37 10.60
N SER A 54 1.09 -11.65 10.00
CA SER A 54 2.05 -12.61 10.52
C SER A 54 2.64 -12.17 11.86
N PHE A 55 3.04 -10.91 11.98
CA PHE A 55 3.57 -10.37 13.22
C PHE A 55 2.49 -10.30 14.32
N CYS A 56 1.25 -9.95 13.97
CA CYS A 56 0.13 -10.02 14.91
C CYS A 56 -0.10 -11.46 15.40
N ALA A 57 -0.01 -12.47 14.51
CA ALA A 57 -0.14 -13.88 14.88
C ALA A 57 1.00 -14.37 15.79
N MET A 58 2.16 -13.71 15.76
CA MET A 58 3.28 -13.92 16.68
C MET A 58 3.11 -13.20 18.03
N GLY A 59 1.99 -12.49 18.25
CA GLY A 59 1.72 -11.74 19.47
C GLY A 59 2.26 -10.32 19.50
N VAL A 60 2.80 -9.80 18.39
CA VAL A 60 3.22 -8.39 18.30
C VAL A 60 1.98 -7.49 18.29
N PRO A 61 1.91 -6.43 19.13
CA PRO A 61 0.82 -5.47 19.08
C PRO A 61 0.70 -4.85 17.69
N LEU A 62 -0.53 -4.56 17.25
CA LEU A 62 -0.82 -4.11 15.88
C LEU A 62 0.08 -2.94 15.41
N ALA A 63 0.27 -1.92 16.24
CA ALA A 63 1.13 -0.79 15.89
C ALA A 63 2.59 -1.23 15.63
N GLY A 64 3.12 -2.14 16.44
CA GLY A 64 4.44 -2.73 16.24
C GLY A 64 4.50 -3.61 14.99
N ALA A 65 3.45 -4.40 14.74
CA ALA A 65 3.33 -5.24 13.55
C ALA A 65 3.32 -4.41 12.26
N ILE A 66 2.60 -3.28 12.23
CA ILE A 66 2.57 -2.33 11.11
C ILE A 66 3.97 -1.74 10.87
N VAL A 67 4.64 -1.28 11.93
CA VAL A 67 5.99 -0.69 11.80
C VAL A 67 6.98 -1.73 11.27
N LEU A 68 6.97 -2.95 11.80
CA LEU A 68 7.84 -4.03 11.32
C LEU A 68 7.52 -4.41 9.87
N ALA A 69 6.25 -4.49 9.50
CA ALA A 69 5.84 -4.75 8.13
C ALA A 69 6.34 -3.66 7.17
N VAL A 70 6.20 -2.38 7.54
CA VAL A 70 6.73 -1.25 6.76
C VAL A 70 8.25 -1.37 6.59
N VAL A 71 8.99 -1.67 7.66
CA VAL A 71 10.46 -1.84 7.60
C VAL A 71 10.84 -2.95 6.61
N VAL A 72 10.20 -4.11 6.69
CA VAL A 72 10.49 -5.23 5.79
C VAL A 72 10.10 -4.88 4.34
N THR A 73 8.96 -4.23 4.12
CA THR A 73 8.56 -3.78 2.77
C THR A 73 9.53 -2.75 2.19
N VAL A 74 10.05 -1.83 3.01
CA VAL A 74 11.10 -0.87 2.60
C VAL A 74 12.38 -1.60 2.23
N ILE A 75 12.79 -2.62 3.00
CA ILE A 75 13.95 -3.46 2.67
C ILE A 75 13.73 -4.17 1.33
N SER A 76 12.55 -4.74 1.08
CA SER A 76 12.21 -5.36 -0.22
C SER A 76 12.26 -4.36 -1.38
N GLY A 77 11.76 -3.13 -1.18
CA GLY A 77 11.86 -2.06 -2.18
C GLY A 77 13.31 -1.62 -2.44
N ALA A 78 14.14 -1.55 -1.38
CA ALA A 78 15.57 -1.29 -1.52
C ALA A 78 16.29 -2.43 -2.25
N ALA A 79 15.89 -3.70 -2.00
CA ALA A 79 16.40 -4.85 -2.72
C ALA A 79 16.04 -4.79 -4.21
N LEU A 80 14.81 -4.42 -4.58
CA LEU A 80 14.44 -4.17 -5.98
C LEU A 80 15.37 -3.12 -6.60
N TYR A 81 15.60 -2.00 -5.91
CA TYR A 81 16.48 -0.97 -6.43
C TYR A 81 17.92 -1.46 -6.63
N VAL A 82 18.52 -2.09 -5.60
CA VAL A 82 19.94 -2.49 -5.61
C VAL A 82 20.21 -3.68 -6.53
N LEU A 83 19.31 -4.65 -6.57
CA LEU A 83 19.52 -5.92 -7.28
C LEU A 83 18.99 -5.89 -8.72
N VAL A 84 17.97 -5.07 -9.00
CA VAL A 84 17.29 -5.08 -10.30
C VAL A 84 17.51 -3.77 -11.04
N ILE A 85 17.16 -2.64 -10.44
CA ILE A 85 17.16 -1.35 -11.14
C ILE A 85 18.59 -0.82 -11.33
N ARG A 86 19.40 -0.81 -10.26
CA ARG A 86 20.76 -0.24 -10.27
C ARG A 86 21.69 -0.95 -11.27
N PRO A 87 21.72 -2.29 -11.38
CA PRO A 87 22.57 -2.98 -12.36
C PRO A 87 22.08 -2.75 -13.80
N ALA A 88 20.76 -2.65 -14.00
CA ALA A 88 20.14 -2.46 -15.31
C ALA A 88 19.92 -0.97 -15.68
N ARG A 89 20.56 -0.02 -14.98
CA ARG A 89 20.28 1.43 -15.13
C ARG A 89 20.44 1.99 -16.56
N ASN A 90 21.22 1.31 -17.40
CA ASN A 90 21.46 1.71 -18.80
C ASN A 90 20.46 1.08 -19.78
N ALA A 91 19.58 0.19 -19.30
CA ALA A 91 18.56 -0.43 -20.11
C ALA A 91 17.43 0.55 -20.43
N SER A 92 16.61 0.21 -21.42
CA SER A 92 15.43 1.02 -21.75
C SER A 92 14.43 1.05 -20.59
N GLY A 93 13.63 2.13 -20.49
CA GLY A 93 12.57 2.22 -19.47
C GLY A 93 11.57 1.07 -19.54
N ALA A 94 11.27 0.57 -20.74
CA ALA A 94 10.43 -0.62 -20.93
C ALA A 94 11.08 -1.89 -20.36
N THR A 95 12.38 -2.08 -20.59
CA THR A 95 13.14 -3.19 -20.00
C THR A 95 13.12 -3.14 -18.48
N LEU A 96 13.33 -1.96 -17.89
CA LEU A 96 13.27 -1.76 -16.44
C LEU A 96 11.87 -2.05 -15.88
N ALA A 97 10.81 -1.65 -16.58
CA ALA A 97 9.44 -2.00 -16.20
C ALA A 97 9.22 -3.53 -16.21
N PHE A 98 9.65 -4.23 -17.26
CA PHE A 98 9.57 -5.70 -17.31
C PHE A 98 10.37 -6.37 -16.19
N LEU A 99 11.53 -5.83 -15.84
CA LEU A 99 12.31 -6.33 -14.70
C LEU A 99 11.57 -6.15 -13.37
N THR A 100 10.84 -5.06 -13.19
CA THR A 100 10.00 -4.88 -11.98
C THR A 100 8.85 -5.90 -11.93
N VAL A 101 8.29 -6.29 -13.08
CA VAL A 101 7.31 -7.39 -13.16
C VAL A 101 7.95 -8.72 -12.77
N GLY A 102 9.16 -9.01 -13.26
CA GLY A 102 9.90 -10.21 -12.86
C GLY A 102 10.16 -10.26 -11.35
N PHE A 103 10.49 -9.12 -10.74
CA PHE A 103 10.64 -9.01 -9.29
C PHE A 103 9.31 -9.15 -8.54
N ALA A 104 8.22 -8.63 -9.10
CA ALA A 104 6.87 -8.81 -8.55
C ALA A 104 6.51 -10.30 -8.47
N TYR A 105 6.71 -11.06 -9.56
CA TYR A 105 6.50 -12.51 -9.57
C TYR A 105 7.41 -13.27 -8.60
N ALA A 106 8.64 -12.78 -8.36
CA ALA A 106 9.51 -13.36 -7.35
C ALA A 106 8.95 -13.16 -5.93
N ILE A 107 8.43 -11.97 -5.61
CA ILE A 107 7.74 -11.71 -4.34
C ILE A 107 6.50 -12.59 -4.22
N GLU A 108 5.68 -12.66 -5.26
CA GLU A 108 4.48 -13.48 -5.29
C GLU A 108 4.83 -14.95 -5.02
N GLY A 109 5.83 -15.50 -5.72
CA GLY A 109 6.30 -16.87 -5.52
C GLY A 109 6.81 -17.13 -4.10
N ILE A 110 7.59 -16.21 -3.53
CA ILE A 110 8.03 -16.32 -2.12
C ILE A 110 6.82 -16.29 -1.18
N THR A 111 5.85 -15.41 -1.46
CA THR A 111 4.65 -15.29 -0.63
C THR A 111 3.82 -16.57 -0.67
N LEU A 112 3.66 -17.17 -1.84
CA LEU A 112 2.98 -18.45 -2.00
C LEU A 112 3.68 -19.59 -1.27
N LEU A 113 5.02 -19.61 -1.25
CA LEU A 113 5.79 -20.63 -0.51
C LEU A 113 5.65 -20.48 1.01
N VAL A 114 5.60 -19.25 1.53
CA VAL A 114 5.56 -18.97 2.97
C VAL A 114 4.14 -19.04 3.53
N TRP A 115 3.15 -18.49 2.82
CA TRP A 115 1.78 -18.37 3.31
C TRP A 115 0.77 -19.28 2.63
N GLY A 116 1.11 -19.87 1.47
CA GLY A 116 0.16 -20.59 0.62
C GLY A 116 -0.78 -19.65 -0.14
N TRP A 117 -1.85 -20.24 -0.67
CA TRP A 117 -2.89 -19.56 -1.47
C TRP A 117 -4.02 -18.99 -0.61
N GLU A 118 -3.92 -19.14 0.71
CA GLU A 118 -5.00 -18.85 1.63
C GLU A 118 -5.18 -17.34 1.82
N TYR A 119 -6.41 -16.85 1.65
CA TYR A 119 -6.72 -15.46 1.95
C TYR A 119 -6.63 -15.22 3.46
N ARG A 120 -5.68 -14.37 3.87
CA ARG A 120 -5.52 -13.98 5.27
C ARG A 120 -6.02 -12.56 5.48
N SER A 121 -7.11 -12.43 6.22
CA SER A 121 -7.62 -11.14 6.67
C SER A 121 -7.13 -10.82 8.08
N LEU A 122 -6.75 -9.55 8.30
CA LEU A 122 -6.67 -9.01 9.64
C LEU A 122 -8.09 -8.90 10.20
N THR A 123 -8.29 -9.39 11.42
CA THR A 123 -9.49 -9.05 12.19
C THR A 123 -9.53 -7.53 12.38
N ASN A 124 -10.69 -6.90 12.22
CA ASN A 124 -10.83 -5.45 12.33
C ASN A 124 -10.16 -4.94 13.62
N PHE A 125 -9.21 -4.01 13.48
CA PHE A 125 -8.39 -3.53 14.60
C PHE A 125 -9.16 -2.75 15.67
N LEU A 126 -10.36 -2.26 15.34
CA LEU A 126 -11.29 -1.59 16.26
C LEU A 126 -12.42 -2.54 16.73
N GLY A 127 -12.29 -3.84 16.48
CA GLY A 127 -13.37 -4.81 16.68
C GLY A 127 -14.44 -4.74 15.58
N SER A 128 -15.44 -5.61 15.66
CA SER A 128 -16.65 -5.59 14.80
C SER A 128 -17.59 -4.41 15.11
N SER A 129 -17.08 -3.36 15.75
CA SER A 129 -17.78 -2.12 16.06
C SER A 129 -18.02 -1.34 14.77
N SER A 130 -19.05 -1.75 14.04
CA SER A 130 -19.58 -0.98 12.93
C SER A 130 -20.17 0.32 13.46
N ILE A 131 -19.74 1.45 12.89
CA ILE A 131 -20.35 2.73 13.20
C ILE A 131 -21.62 2.82 12.35
N HIS A 132 -22.78 2.78 13.00
CA HIS A 132 -24.05 2.98 12.34
C HIS A 132 -24.32 4.48 12.20
N LEU A 133 -24.25 4.99 10.98
CA LEU A 133 -24.45 6.41 10.65
C LEU A 133 -25.62 6.50 9.67
N TRP A 134 -26.76 7.03 10.13
CA TRP A 134 -27.98 7.23 9.32
C TRP A 134 -28.41 5.97 8.55
N GLY A 135 -28.35 4.81 9.19
CA GLY A 135 -28.70 3.51 8.60
C GLY A 135 -27.61 2.85 7.75
N ALA A 136 -26.51 3.54 7.46
CA ALA A 136 -25.33 2.97 6.81
C ALA A 136 -24.38 2.34 7.85
N THR A 137 -23.84 1.17 7.52
CA THR A 137 -22.88 0.45 8.38
C THR A 137 -21.46 0.75 7.88
N ILE A 138 -20.71 1.54 8.66
CA ILE A 138 -19.34 1.94 8.31
C ILE A 138 -18.37 1.04 9.06
N PHE A 139 -17.48 0.36 8.32
CA PHE A 139 -16.35 -0.33 8.93
C PHE A 139 -15.42 0.67 9.61
N GLY A 140 -15.04 0.44 10.87
CA GLY A 140 -14.21 1.36 11.67
C GLY A 140 -12.86 1.73 11.03
N GLN A 141 -12.40 0.97 10.03
CA GLN A 141 -11.19 1.25 9.27
C GLN A 141 -11.31 2.35 8.22
N ALA A 142 -12.52 2.65 7.73
CA ALA A 142 -12.70 3.60 6.63
C ALA A 142 -12.17 5.02 6.95
N PRO A 143 -12.45 5.61 8.14
CA PRO A 143 -11.89 6.92 8.51
C PRO A 143 -10.36 6.93 8.55
N TRP A 144 -9.73 5.82 8.95
CA TRP A 144 -8.27 5.71 8.99
C TRP A 144 -7.66 5.67 7.60
N VAL A 145 -8.25 4.91 6.68
CA VAL A 145 -7.81 4.87 5.28
C VAL A 145 -7.90 6.25 4.67
N VAL A 146 -9.04 6.93 4.81
CA VAL A 146 -9.24 8.29 4.29
C VAL A 146 -8.25 9.27 4.94
N GLY A 147 -8.12 9.25 6.27
CA GLY A 147 -7.22 10.13 7.00
C GLY A 147 -5.76 9.96 6.61
N MET A 148 -5.28 8.72 6.49
CA MET A 148 -3.90 8.42 6.08
C MET A 148 -3.66 8.82 4.62
N THR A 149 -4.60 8.55 3.70
CA THR A 149 -4.47 8.99 2.31
C THR A 149 -4.41 10.50 2.21
N VAL A 150 -5.28 11.23 2.92
CA VAL A 150 -5.24 12.71 2.95
C VAL A 150 -3.92 13.20 3.53
N LEU A 151 -3.44 12.60 4.61
CA LEU A 151 -2.15 12.94 5.21
C LEU A 151 -1.00 12.73 4.23
N MET A 152 -0.98 11.62 3.50
CA MET A 152 0.02 11.35 2.46
C MET A 152 -0.03 12.37 1.32
N VAL A 153 -1.23 12.67 0.80
CA VAL A 153 -1.43 13.66 -0.28
C VAL A 153 -0.92 15.03 0.16
N VAL A 154 -1.39 15.51 1.33
CA VAL A 154 -1.03 16.83 1.86
C VAL A 154 0.46 16.89 2.18
N GLY A 155 1.00 15.84 2.81
CA GLY A 155 2.42 15.72 3.12
C GLY A 155 3.31 15.79 1.88
N LEU A 156 2.98 15.01 0.85
CA LEU A 156 3.71 15.02 -0.43
C LEU A 156 3.54 16.35 -1.18
N PHE A 157 2.35 16.95 -1.16
CA PHE A 157 2.10 18.26 -1.76
C PHE A 157 2.99 19.34 -1.15
N PHE A 158 3.08 19.40 0.19
CA PHE A 158 3.98 20.33 0.85
C PHE A 158 5.45 19.98 0.62
N PHE A 159 5.81 18.70 0.62
CA PHE A 159 7.16 18.24 0.36
C PHE A 159 7.65 18.72 -1.01
N PHE A 160 6.96 18.37 -2.11
CA PHE A 160 7.36 18.77 -3.45
C PHE A 160 7.12 20.26 -3.74
N GLY A 161 6.05 20.85 -3.19
CA GLY A 161 5.67 22.24 -3.48
C GLY A 161 6.44 23.30 -2.67
N ARG A 162 6.91 22.97 -1.46
CA ARG A 162 7.48 23.96 -0.53
C ARG A 162 8.84 23.63 0.05
N THR A 163 9.32 22.39 -0.01
CA THR A 163 10.66 22.09 0.51
C THR A 163 11.74 22.26 -0.56
N MET A 164 12.94 22.68 -0.15
CA MET A 164 14.09 22.84 -1.05
C MET A 164 14.55 21.49 -1.62
N VAL A 165 14.48 20.42 -0.81
CA VAL A 165 14.86 19.05 -1.19
C VAL A 165 13.88 18.46 -2.19
N GLY A 166 12.58 18.77 -2.09
CA GLY A 166 11.56 18.29 -3.03
C GLY A 166 11.51 19.04 -4.36
N LYS A 167 12.16 20.21 -4.47
CA LYS A 167 12.23 21.02 -5.71
C LYS A 167 13.51 20.80 -6.53
N ALA A 168 14.55 20.31 -5.89
CA ALA A 168 15.86 20.05 -6.49
C ALA A 168 15.87 18.74 -7.29
#